data_AF-A0A834NN49-F1
#
_entry.id   AF-A0A834NN49-F1
#
_cell.length_a   1.000
_cell.length_b   1.000
_cell.length_c   1.000
_cell.angle_alpha   90.00
_cell.angle_beta   90.00
_cell.angle_gamma   90.00
#
_symmetry.space_group_name_H-M   'P 1'
#
loop_
_entity.id
_entity.type
_entity.pdbx_description
1 polymer ?
#
loop_
_entity_poly.entity_id
_entity_poly.type
_entity_poly.pdbx_seq_one_letter_code
_entity_poly.pdbx_strand_id
1 'polypeptide(L)'
;MITNANVIICKDFNQDGQPDNISFMIKRVKVHGEEALHDPSYRFTGDYGVEEFLELFSEEDYDAFCLSYMFTYRDFEKGTLGLAWTGDLKNAGGVCEKNGHYRGSMKSLNTGIITLLNYGKHVPPTVSHVTLAHEIGHNFGSPHDPDECSPGGEDGNFIMFARATSGDKRNNNRFSPCSLVSINPVLNAKARSSKGCFAGE
;
A
#
# COMPACT_ATOMS: atom_id res chain seq x y z
N MET A 1 6.38 -12.20 1.60
CA MET A 1 5.88 -11.04 0.83
C MET A 1 6.68 -9.76 1.06
N ILE A 2 6.80 -9.27 2.30
CA ILE A 2 7.42 -7.94 2.56
C ILE A 2 8.90 -7.85 2.16
N THR A 3 9.69 -8.91 2.34
CA THR A 3 11.11 -8.93 1.89
C THR A 3 11.25 -8.71 0.38
N ASN A 4 10.30 -9.19 -0.42
CA ASN A 4 10.29 -8.96 -1.88
C ASN A 4 9.74 -7.59 -2.25
N ALA A 5 8.88 -6.98 -1.41
CA ALA A 5 8.45 -5.60 -1.61
C ALA A 5 9.64 -4.63 -1.54
N ASN A 6 10.61 -4.87 -0.65
CA ASN A 6 11.88 -4.13 -0.63
C ASN A 6 12.69 -4.24 -1.93
N VAL A 7 12.51 -5.34 -2.68
CA VAL A 7 13.20 -5.57 -3.96
C VAL A 7 12.48 -4.87 -5.11
N ILE A 8 11.15 -4.74 -5.02
CA ILE A 8 10.29 -4.17 -6.06
C ILE A 8 10.21 -2.65 -5.99
N ILE A 9 10.30 -2.08 -4.80
CA ILE A 9 10.16 -0.65 -4.61
C ILE A 9 11.41 0.07 -5.12
N CYS A 10 11.20 1.20 -5.83
CA CYS A 10 12.28 1.99 -6.42
C CYS A 10 13.34 2.33 -5.37
N LYS A 11 14.61 2.27 -5.77
CA LYS A 11 15.71 2.66 -4.90
C LYS A 11 16.08 4.13 -5.03
N ASP A 12 15.70 4.78 -6.12
CA ASP A 12 16.01 6.19 -6.44
C ASP A 12 14.68 6.93 -6.66
N PHE A 13 14.14 7.57 -5.63
CA PHE A 13 12.86 8.29 -5.71
C PHE A 13 13.01 9.73 -6.18
N ASN A 14 14.20 10.33 -6.02
CA ASN A 14 14.47 11.70 -6.45
C ASN A 14 15.02 11.80 -7.90
N GLN A 15 15.32 10.67 -8.53
CA GLN A 15 15.85 10.54 -9.89
C GLN A 15 17.23 11.19 -10.08
N ASP A 16 18.07 11.20 -9.05
CA ASP A 16 19.44 11.77 -9.11
C ASP A 16 20.50 10.75 -9.54
N GLY A 17 20.11 9.49 -9.77
CA GLY A 17 20.99 8.39 -10.16
C GLY A 17 21.65 7.67 -8.98
N GLN A 18 21.32 8.03 -7.74
CA GLN A 18 21.79 7.38 -6.52
C GLN A 18 20.63 6.72 -5.76
N PRO A 19 20.88 5.61 -5.05
CA PRO A 19 19.89 5.04 -4.14
C PRO A 19 19.61 5.97 -2.94
N ASP A 20 18.33 6.24 -2.70
CA ASP A 20 17.77 6.96 -1.56
C ASP A 20 17.71 6.15 -0.25
N ASN A 21 18.15 4.88 -0.27
CA ASN A 21 18.22 3.97 0.89
C ASN A 21 16.91 3.82 1.68
N ILE A 22 15.76 3.91 1.01
CA ILE A 22 14.47 3.59 1.64
C ILE A 22 14.29 2.07 1.66
N SER A 23 14.01 1.53 2.85
CA SER A 23 13.67 0.13 3.04
C SER A 23 12.49 -0.03 4.01
N PHE A 24 11.81 -1.17 3.93
CA PHE A 24 10.74 -1.53 4.86
C PHE A 24 11.24 -2.58 5.86
N MET A 25 10.93 -2.34 7.12
CA MET A 25 11.14 -3.29 8.22
C MET A 25 9.82 -3.58 8.89
N ILE A 26 9.53 -4.87 9.11
CA ILE A 26 8.35 -5.29 9.84
C ILE A 26 8.59 -5.05 11.33
N LYS A 27 7.86 -4.11 11.93
CA LYS A 27 7.94 -3.85 13.38
C LYS A 27 7.07 -4.80 14.20
N ARG A 28 5.90 -5.21 13.69
CA ARG A 28 4.96 -6.10 14.37
C ARG A 28 4.14 -6.91 13.36
N VAL A 29 3.87 -8.18 13.68
CA VAL A 29 2.92 -9.03 12.97
C VAL A 29 1.85 -9.46 13.97
N LYS A 30 0.58 -9.34 13.59
CA LYS A 30 -0.56 -9.90 14.32
C LYS A 30 -1.27 -10.87 13.41
N VAL A 31 -1.39 -12.13 13.83
CA VAL A 31 -2.09 -13.18 13.08
C VAL A 31 -3.39 -13.49 13.80
N HIS A 32 -4.50 -13.40 13.07
CA HIS A 32 -5.82 -13.79 13.56
C HIS A 32 -6.14 -15.19 13.02
N GLY A 33 -6.17 -16.18 13.91
CA GLY A 33 -6.59 -17.55 13.61
C GLY A 33 -8.07 -17.79 13.94
N GLU A 34 -8.49 -19.06 13.90
CA GLU A 34 -9.88 -19.46 14.21
C GLU A 34 -10.34 -19.01 15.59
N GLU A 35 -9.44 -18.97 16.59
CA GLU A 35 -9.75 -18.52 17.95
C GLU A 35 -10.28 -17.08 18.01
N ALA A 36 -9.87 -16.22 17.07
CA ALA A 36 -10.37 -14.85 16.99
C ALA A 36 -11.88 -14.80 16.73
N LEU A 37 -12.47 -15.86 16.16
CA LEU A 37 -13.92 -15.94 15.93
C LEU A 37 -14.72 -16.08 17.22
N HIS A 38 -14.08 -16.48 18.33
CA HIS A 38 -14.70 -16.53 19.65
C HIS A 38 -14.57 -15.22 20.43
N ASP A 39 -13.75 -14.29 19.95
CA ASP A 39 -13.57 -12.98 20.55
C ASP A 39 -14.70 -12.03 20.05
N PRO A 40 -15.61 -11.58 20.94
CA PRO A 40 -16.67 -10.66 20.54
C PRO A 40 -16.15 -9.29 20.06
N SER A 41 -14.88 -8.97 20.32
CA SER A 41 -14.21 -7.76 19.81
C SER A 41 -13.62 -7.94 18.41
N TYR A 42 -13.60 -9.15 17.85
CA TYR A 42 -13.10 -9.38 16.50
C TYR A 42 -14.11 -8.91 15.44
N ARG A 43 -13.79 -7.79 14.80
CA ARG A 43 -14.69 -7.08 13.89
C ARG A 43 -14.68 -7.58 12.45
N PHE A 44 -13.73 -8.43 12.05
CA PHE A 44 -13.49 -8.76 10.63
C PHE A 44 -14.25 -10.00 10.12
N THR A 45 -15.38 -10.35 10.73
CA THR A 45 -16.19 -11.53 10.37
C THR A 45 -17.27 -11.26 9.33
N GLY A 46 -17.73 -10.00 9.19
CA GLY A 46 -18.79 -9.62 8.25
C GLY A 46 -18.40 -9.74 6.78
N ASP A 47 -19.38 -9.66 5.88
CA ASP A 47 -19.15 -9.62 4.43
C ASP A 47 -18.99 -8.16 3.98
N TYR A 48 -17.75 -7.69 4.01
CA TYR A 48 -17.41 -6.29 3.77
C TYR A 48 -16.88 -6.07 2.35
N GLY A 49 -17.38 -5.02 1.69
CA GLY A 49 -16.73 -4.48 0.50
C GLY A 49 -15.32 -3.97 0.80
N VAL A 50 -14.49 -3.80 -0.23
CA VAL A 50 -13.09 -3.39 -0.08
C VAL A 50 -12.93 -2.06 0.67
N GLU A 51 -13.79 -1.07 0.39
CA GLU A 51 -13.78 0.24 1.05
C GLU A 51 -14.14 0.13 2.53
N GLU A 52 -15.22 -0.58 2.84
CA GLU A 52 -15.66 -0.80 4.22
C GLU A 52 -14.62 -1.59 5.03
N PHE A 53 -13.97 -2.57 4.41
CA PHE A 53 -12.92 -3.36 5.05
C PHE A 53 -11.68 -2.51 5.38
N LEU A 54 -11.27 -1.62 4.48
CA LEU A 54 -10.18 -0.66 4.75
C LEU A 54 -10.59 0.33 5.85
N GLU A 55 -11.80 0.87 5.79
CA GLU A 55 -12.33 1.78 6.80
C GLU A 55 -12.32 1.12 8.18
N LEU A 56 -12.84 -0.11 8.30
CA LEU A 56 -12.86 -0.89 9.53
C LEU A 56 -11.45 -1.16 10.09
N PHE A 57 -10.50 -1.52 9.20
CA PHE A 57 -9.11 -1.72 9.59
C PHE A 57 -8.46 -0.43 10.10
N SER A 58 -8.86 0.71 9.54
CA SER A 58 -8.34 2.04 9.88
C SER A 58 -8.84 2.58 11.23
N GLU A 59 -9.83 1.95 11.87
CA GLU A 59 -10.35 2.39 13.18
C GLU A 59 -9.43 2.09 14.37
N GLU A 60 -8.37 1.31 14.16
CA GLU A 60 -7.35 1.06 15.18
C GLU A 60 -6.30 2.19 15.21
N ASP A 61 -5.56 2.29 16.32
CA ASP A 61 -4.42 3.21 16.44
C ASP A 61 -3.13 2.58 15.91
N TYR A 62 -2.60 3.17 14.83
CA TYR A 62 -1.33 2.79 14.20
C TYR A 62 -0.24 3.86 14.30
N ASP A 63 -0.31 4.79 15.26
CA ASP A 63 0.67 5.88 15.42
C ASP A 63 2.12 5.42 15.60
N ALA A 64 2.30 4.20 16.09
CA ALA A 64 3.59 3.56 16.31
C ALA A 64 4.26 3.03 15.04
N PHE A 65 3.58 3.09 13.88
CA PHE A 65 4.03 2.53 12.61
C PHE A 65 4.04 3.57 11.50
N CYS A 66 4.92 3.38 10.52
CA CYS A 66 4.97 4.19 9.32
C CYS A 66 3.77 3.91 8.41
N LEU A 67 3.50 2.62 8.20
CA LEU A 67 2.33 2.07 7.53
C LEU A 67 1.85 0.82 8.27
N SER A 68 0.57 0.51 8.16
CA SER A 68 -0.05 -0.70 8.69
C SER A 68 -0.84 -1.40 7.58
N TYR A 69 -0.69 -2.72 7.45
CA TYR A 69 -1.28 -3.48 6.35
C TYR A 69 -2.06 -4.69 6.85
N MET A 70 -3.28 -4.87 6.33
CA MET A 70 -4.07 -6.08 6.51
C MET A 70 -3.92 -6.99 5.29
N PHE A 71 -3.47 -8.22 5.52
CA PHE A 71 -3.52 -9.28 4.52
C PHE A 71 -4.77 -10.12 4.76
N THR A 72 -5.56 -10.35 3.73
CA THR A 72 -6.79 -11.14 3.82
C THR A 72 -6.92 -12.16 2.69
N TYR A 73 -7.94 -13.02 2.79
CA TYR A 73 -8.29 -14.04 1.82
C TYR A 73 -9.76 -13.90 1.42
N ARG A 74 -10.15 -12.67 1.04
CA ARG A 74 -11.52 -12.27 0.67
C ARG A 74 -11.59 -12.00 -0.82
N ASP A 75 -12.65 -12.43 -1.48
CA ASP A 75 -12.86 -12.18 -2.91
C ASP A 75 -13.66 -10.89 -3.06
N PHE A 76 -12.96 -9.77 -3.25
CA PHE A 76 -13.62 -8.48 -3.39
C PHE A 76 -14.26 -8.30 -4.77
N GLU A 77 -15.35 -7.55 -4.82
CA GLU A 77 -16.07 -7.30 -6.07
C GLU A 77 -15.17 -6.71 -7.17
N LYS A 78 -15.54 -7.01 -8.42
CA LYS A 78 -14.86 -6.53 -9.65
C LYS A 78 -13.38 -6.91 -9.74
N GLY A 79 -12.95 -7.87 -8.93
CA GLY A 79 -11.59 -8.41 -8.90
C GLY A 79 -10.56 -7.48 -8.28
N THR A 80 -10.99 -6.69 -7.29
CA THR A 80 -10.14 -5.77 -6.55
C THR A 80 -9.15 -6.54 -5.69
N LEU A 81 -7.86 -6.24 -5.81
CA LEU A 81 -6.79 -6.95 -5.09
C LEU A 81 -6.28 -6.21 -3.84
N GLY A 82 -6.53 -4.91 -3.74
CA GLY A 82 -6.06 -4.08 -2.65
C GLY A 82 -6.72 -2.71 -2.65
N LEU A 83 -6.51 -1.98 -1.57
CA LEU A 83 -6.89 -0.57 -1.42
C LEU A 83 -6.04 0.07 -0.34
N ALA A 84 -5.63 1.31 -0.55
CA ALA A 84 -4.85 2.10 0.40
C ALA A 84 -5.31 3.56 0.45
N TRP A 85 -5.10 4.20 1.60
CA TRP A 85 -5.23 5.65 1.69
C TRP A 85 -4.06 6.35 1.01
N THR A 86 -4.35 7.17 0.01
CA THR A 86 -3.32 7.86 -0.76
C THR A 86 -2.66 8.96 0.06
N GLY A 87 -1.32 9.03 0.02
CA GLY A 87 -0.55 10.12 0.59
C GLY A 87 -0.80 11.43 -0.15
N ASP A 88 -1.08 12.50 0.57
CA ASP A 88 -1.24 13.83 -0.01
C ASP A 88 -0.62 14.90 0.90
N LEU A 89 -0.25 16.05 0.31
CA LEU A 89 0.33 17.18 1.04
C LEU A 89 -0.72 18.08 1.68
N LYS A 90 -1.97 18.03 1.22
CA LYS A 90 -3.08 18.88 1.69
C LYS A 90 -4.11 18.10 2.51
N ASN A 91 -4.26 16.81 2.22
CA ASN A 91 -5.23 15.91 2.84
C ASN A 91 -4.53 14.84 3.68
N ALA A 92 -5.24 14.33 4.68
CA ALA A 92 -4.78 13.23 5.51
C ALA A 92 -4.78 11.91 4.72
N GLY A 93 -3.77 11.07 4.95
CA GLY A 93 -3.65 9.76 4.31
C GLY A 93 -2.21 9.36 4.02
N GLY A 94 -1.99 8.05 3.91
CA GLY A 94 -0.71 7.49 3.51
C GLY A 94 0.37 7.57 4.59
N VAL A 95 1.61 7.61 4.14
CA VAL A 95 2.80 7.42 4.98
C VAL A 95 2.84 8.40 6.17
N CYS A 96 3.13 7.86 7.36
CA CYS A 96 3.27 8.62 8.60
C CYS A 96 2.03 9.39 9.08
N GLU A 97 0.85 9.13 8.52
CA GLU A 97 -0.39 9.76 9.00
C GLU A 97 -0.69 9.30 10.44
N LYS A 98 -1.07 10.27 11.30
CA LYS A 98 -1.42 10.02 12.70
C LYS A 98 -2.91 9.72 12.86
N ASN A 99 -3.25 9.04 13.93
CA ASN A 99 -4.62 8.79 14.33
C ASN A 99 -5.33 10.13 14.57
N GLY A 100 -6.44 10.32 13.91
CA GLY A 100 -7.16 11.59 13.88
C GLY A 100 -8.65 11.40 13.72
N HIS A 101 -9.42 12.47 13.93
CA HIS A 101 -10.87 12.42 13.81
C HIS A 101 -11.29 12.67 12.35
N TYR A 102 -11.81 11.64 11.69
CA TYR A 102 -12.21 11.67 10.28
C TYR A 102 -13.63 11.10 10.12
N ARG A 103 -14.51 11.86 9.46
CA ARG A 103 -15.90 11.43 9.17
C ARG A 103 -16.67 10.93 10.42
N GLY A 104 -16.41 11.51 11.59
CA GLY A 104 -17.14 11.20 12.83
C GLY A 104 -16.54 10.10 13.70
N SER A 105 -15.41 9.48 13.32
CA SER A 105 -14.70 8.52 14.17
C SER A 105 -13.17 8.74 14.15
N MET A 106 -12.48 8.20 15.14
CA MET A 106 -11.02 8.18 15.17
C MET A 106 -10.52 7.12 14.18
N LYS A 107 -9.59 7.50 13.30
CA LYS A 107 -8.99 6.60 12.32
C LYS A 107 -7.52 6.91 12.12
N SER A 108 -6.75 5.88 11.80
CA SER A 108 -5.39 5.95 11.29
C SER A 108 -5.41 5.71 9.78
N LEU A 109 -5.10 6.74 8.99
CA LEU A 109 -5.12 6.66 7.52
C LEU A 109 -3.73 6.32 6.93
N ASN A 110 -2.81 5.81 7.75
CA ASN A 110 -1.55 5.20 7.31
C ASN A 110 -1.71 3.70 7.01
N THR A 111 -2.87 3.33 6.44
CA THR A 111 -3.30 1.94 6.28
C THR A 111 -3.47 1.55 4.81
N GLY A 112 -3.34 0.25 4.56
CA GLY A 112 -3.71 -0.41 3.31
C GLY A 112 -4.15 -1.85 3.56
N ILE A 113 -4.87 -2.42 2.60
CA ILE A 113 -5.30 -3.81 2.62
C ILE A 113 -4.92 -4.49 1.30
N ILE A 114 -4.59 -5.77 1.36
CA ILE A 114 -4.47 -6.61 0.16
C ILE A 114 -5.14 -7.97 0.38
N THR A 115 -5.65 -8.57 -0.70
CA THR A 115 -6.19 -9.93 -0.70
C THR A 115 -5.33 -10.88 -1.53
N LEU A 116 -5.31 -12.15 -1.11
CA LEU A 116 -4.65 -13.26 -1.82
C LEU A 116 -5.66 -14.16 -2.56
N LEU A 117 -6.90 -13.71 -2.71
CA LEU A 117 -7.98 -14.40 -3.40
C LEU A 117 -8.63 -13.46 -4.43
N ASN A 118 -8.87 -13.96 -5.64
CA ASN A 118 -9.56 -13.23 -6.69
C ASN A 118 -10.31 -14.19 -7.61
N TYR A 119 -11.60 -13.96 -7.86
CA TYR A 119 -12.48 -14.81 -8.66
C TYR A 119 -12.39 -16.30 -8.24
N GLY A 120 -12.42 -16.55 -6.94
CA GLY A 120 -12.34 -17.89 -6.34
C GLY A 120 -10.97 -18.57 -6.46
N LYS A 121 -9.93 -17.88 -6.94
CA LYS A 121 -8.59 -18.44 -7.15
C LYS A 121 -7.53 -17.73 -6.33
N HIS A 122 -6.58 -18.51 -5.81
CA HIS A 122 -5.42 -17.98 -5.13
C HIS A 122 -4.59 -17.10 -6.08
N VAL A 123 -4.23 -15.90 -5.60
CA VAL A 123 -3.40 -14.96 -6.35
C VAL A 123 -1.93 -15.38 -6.23
N PRO A 124 -1.18 -15.53 -7.35
CA PRO A 124 0.22 -15.93 -7.29
C PRO A 124 1.09 -14.91 -6.53
N PRO A 125 2.17 -15.36 -5.84
CA PRO A 125 3.03 -14.47 -5.08
C PRO A 125 3.61 -13.30 -5.89
N THR A 126 3.93 -13.50 -7.17
CA THR A 126 4.43 -12.44 -8.06
C THR A 126 3.44 -11.29 -8.18
N VAL A 127 2.16 -11.61 -8.41
CA VAL A 127 1.07 -10.64 -8.49
C VAL A 127 0.84 -10.00 -7.12
N SER A 128 0.78 -10.78 -6.04
CA SER A 128 0.57 -10.24 -4.69
C SER A 128 1.67 -9.28 -4.24
N HIS A 129 2.92 -9.52 -4.64
CA HIS A 129 4.01 -8.58 -4.35
C HIS A 129 3.85 -7.26 -5.11
N VAL A 130 3.43 -7.31 -6.38
CA VAL A 130 3.17 -6.09 -7.19
C VAL A 130 1.96 -5.34 -6.66
N THR A 131 0.88 -6.04 -6.26
CA THR A 131 -0.26 -5.43 -5.57
C THR A 131 0.16 -4.72 -4.31
N LEU A 132 0.95 -5.37 -3.43
CA LEU A 132 1.43 -4.70 -2.22
C LEU A 132 2.27 -3.46 -2.55
N ALA A 133 3.15 -3.52 -3.55
CA ALA A 133 3.95 -2.37 -3.96
C ALA A 133 3.08 -1.24 -4.55
N HIS A 134 2.01 -1.58 -5.26
CA HIS A 134 1.02 -0.64 -5.78
C HIS A 134 0.31 0.12 -4.66
N GLU A 135 -0.22 -0.58 -3.67
CA GLU A 135 -0.88 0.06 -2.52
C GLU A 135 0.08 0.93 -1.71
N ILE A 136 1.34 0.48 -1.55
CA ILE A 136 2.38 1.29 -0.90
C ILE A 136 2.69 2.54 -1.74
N GLY A 137 2.69 2.43 -3.08
CA GLY A 137 2.83 3.56 -3.99
C GLY A 137 1.74 4.61 -3.79
N HIS A 138 0.49 4.19 -3.57
CA HIS A 138 -0.58 5.08 -3.15
C HIS A 138 -0.29 5.73 -1.80
N ASN A 139 0.09 4.96 -0.77
CA ASN A 139 0.44 5.55 0.53
C ASN A 139 1.60 6.55 0.44
N PHE A 140 2.51 6.37 -0.51
CA PHE A 140 3.62 7.27 -0.79
C PHE A 140 3.21 8.49 -1.62
N GLY A 141 1.98 8.51 -2.13
CA GLY A 141 1.36 9.65 -2.77
C GLY A 141 1.29 9.60 -4.28
N SER A 142 1.58 8.44 -4.89
CA SER A 142 1.34 8.28 -6.32
C SER A 142 -0.15 8.09 -6.61
N PRO A 143 -0.74 8.85 -7.56
CA PRO A 143 -1.97 8.40 -8.22
C PRO A 143 -1.66 7.21 -9.14
N HIS A 144 -2.69 6.69 -9.80
CA HIS A 144 -2.48 5.81 -10.94
C HIS A 144 -1.71 6.50 -12.06
N ASP A 145 -0.90 5.73 -12.79
CA ASP A 145 -0.17 6.23 -13.95
C ASP A 145 -1.14 6.70 -15.06
N PRO A 146 -0.91 7.89 -15.65
CA PRO A 146 -1.65 8.32 -16.85
C PRO A 146 -1.20 7.53 -18.08
N ASP A 147 -1.87 7.78 -19.22
CA ASP A 147 -1.60 7.07 -20.47
C ASP A 147 -0.13 7.23 -20.92
N GLU A 148 0.49 8.40 -20.71
CA GLU A 148 1.89 8.62 -21.11
C GLU A 148 2.89 7.79 -20.30
N CYS A 149 2.50 7.36 -19.10
CA CYS A 149 3.27 6.49 -18.21
C CYS A 149 2.74 5.05 -18.19
N SER A 150 1.92 4.67 -19.17
CA SER A 150 1.32 3.32 -19.29
C SER A 150 1.69 2.67 -20.64
N PRO A 151 2.98 2.34 -20.87
CA PRO A 151 3.48 1.98 -22.20
C PRO A 151 2.98 0.62 -22.73
N GLY A 152 2.53 -0.28 -21.86
CA GLY A 152 2.07 -1.61 -22.23
C GLY A 152 3.14 -2.42 -22.98
N GLY A 153 2.71 -3.18 -24.00
CA GLY A 153 3.62 -3.90 -24.89
C GLY A 153 4.41 -5.04 -24.23
N GLU A 154 5.61 -5.29 -24.75
CA GLU A 154 6.49 -6.37 -24.28
C GLU A 154 6.98 -6.13 -22.85
N ASP A 155 7.42 -4.90 -22.54
CA ASP A 155 7.92 -4.50 -21.22
C ASP A 155 6.82 -4.30 -20.17
N GLY A 156 5.56 -4.15 -20.59
CA GLY A 156 4.39 -4.00 -19.71
C GLY A 156 4.25 -2.62 -19.08
N ASN A 157 3.22 -2.47 -18.25
CA ASN A 157 2.99 -1.24 -17.49
C ASN A 157 3.77 -1.21 -16.18
N PHE A 158 3.92 -0.03 -15.60
CA PHE A 158 4.56 0.19 -14.32
C PHE A 158 3.67 -0.21 -13.13
N ILE A 159 4.23 -0.19 -11.92
CA ILE A 159 3.55 -0.60 -10.68
C ILE A 159 2.21 0.13 -10.50
N MET A 160 2.13 1.43 -10.81
CA MET A 160 0.94 2.25 -10.57
C MET A 160 -0.09 2.22 -11.71
N PHE A 161 0.00 1.25 -12.61
CA PHE A 161 -1.04 1.05 -13.61
C PHE A 161 -2.38 0.72 -12.97
N ALA A 162 -3.45 1.38 -13.41
CA ALA A 162 -4.79 1.30 -12.80
C ALA A 162 -5.50 -0.08 -12.90
N ARG A 163 -4.89 -1.06 -13.57
CA ARG A 163 -5.46 -2.41 -13.73
C ARG A 163 -4.44 -3.46 -13.28
N ALA A 164 -4.95 -4.62 -12.88
CA ALA A 164 -4.11 -5.74 -12.47
C ALA A 164 -3.06 -6.11 -13.54
N THR A 165 -1.85 -6.41 -13.09
CA THR A 165 -0.72 -6.84 -13.91
C THR A 165 -0.30 -8.26 -13.55
N SER A 166 0.33 -8.96 -14.50
CA SER A 166 0.84 -10.32 -14.31
C SER A 166 2.11 -10.39 -13.44
N GLY A 167 2.83 -9.28 -13.31
CA GLY A 167 4.04 -9.17 -12.50
C GLY A 167 5.29 -9.80 -13.12
N ASP A 168 5.21 -10.30 -14.35
CA ASP A 168 6.28 -10.99 -15.07
C ASP A 168 7.01 -10.11 -16.08
N LYS A 169 6.49 -8.91 -16.37
CA LYS A 169 7.10 -7.99 -17.33
C LYS A 169 8.07 -7.02 -16.66
N ARG A 170 9.03 -6.52 -17.45
CA ARG A 170 10.15 -5.69 -17.02
C ARG A 170 9.73 -4.45 -16.22
N ASN A 171 8.62 -3.81 -16.56
CA ASN A 171 8.15 -2.60 -15.88
C ASN A 171 7.27 -2.89 -14.65
N ASN A 172 6.75 -4.11 -14.50
CA ASN A 172 5.83 -4.44 -13.39
C ASN A 172 6.50 -4.37 -12.00
N ASN A 173 7.83 -4.26 -11.94
CA ASN A 173 8.59 -4.08 -10.71
C ASN A 173 9.27 -2.71 -10.61
N ARG A 174 8.74 -1.69 -11.30
CA ARG A 174 9.27 -0.32 -11.28
C ARG A 174 8.14 0.70 -11.16
N PHE A 175 8.42 1.79 -10.46
CA PHE A 175 7.61 2.99 -10.55
C PHE A 175 7.88 3.71 -11.87
N SER A 176 6.85 4.35 -12.44
CA SER A 176 7.02 5.18 -13.62
C SER A 176 7.66 6.52 -13.24
N PRO A 177 8.21 7.28 -14.21
CA PRO A 177 8.63 8.66 -13.96
C PRO A 177 7.49 9.53 -13.38
N CYS A 178 6.25 9.30 -13.82
CA CYS A 178 5.07 10.01 -13.28
C CYS A 178 4.87 9.69 -11.80
N SER A 179 4.94 8.42 -11.40
CA SER A 179 4.78 8.02 -10.01
C SER A 179 5.87 8.64 -9.12
N LEU A 180 7.12 8.64 -9.58
CA LEU A 180 8.26 9.19 -8.81
C LEU A 180 8.12 10.71 -8.58
N VAL A 181 7.62 11.45 -9.58
CA VAL A 181 7.33 12.88 -9.46
C VAL A 181 6.28 13.15 -8.36
N SER A 182 5.28 12.29 -8.22
CA SER A 182 4.25 12.43 -7.18
C SER A 182 4.73 11.97 -5.80
N ILE A 183 5.51 10.89 -5.74
CA ILE A 183 5.98 10.29 -4.47
C ILE A 183 6.97 11.18 -3.74
N ASN A 184 7.97 11.73 -4.46
CA ASN A 184 9.11 12.38 -3.82
C ASN A 184 8.71 13.56 -2.90
N PRO A 185 7.82 14.50 -3.30
CA PRO A 185 7.37 15.57 -2.41
C PRO A 185 6.68 15.07 -1.14
N VAL A 186 5.87 14.02 -1.24
CA VAL A 186 5.15 13.43 -0.10
C VAL A 186 6.12 12.78 0.87
N LEU A 187 7.08 11.99 0.38
CA LEU A 187 8.13 11.41 1.23
C LEU A 187 8.97 12.48 1.92
N ASN A 188 9.37 13.53 1.21
CA ASN A 188 10.16 14.61 1.81
C ASN A 188 9.41 15.35 2.91
N ALA A 189 8.11 15.60 2.72
CA ALA A 189 7.30 16.31 3.70
C ALA A 189 6.90 15.43 4.90
N LYS A 190 6.40 14.22 4.64
CA LYS A 190 5.75 13.36 5.64
C LYS A 190 6.69 12.36 6.28
N ALA A 191 7.69 11.87 5.56
CA ALA A 191 8.51 10.75 6.00
C ALA A 191 9.94 11.13 6.38
N ARG A 192 10.64 11.89 5.53
CA ARG A 192 12.05 12.27 5.69
C ARG A 192 12.27 13.58 6.44
N SER A 193 11.21 14.34 6.72
CA SER A 193 11.32 15.60 7.47
C SER A 193 11.70 15.34 8.93
N SER A 194 12.10 16.38 9.66
CA SER A 194 12.41 16.28 11.10
C SER A 194 11.21 15.85 11.96
N LYS A 195 9.99 15.92 11.42
CA LYS A 195 8.75 15.45 12.05
C LYS A 195 8.23 14.16 11.41
N GLY A 196 8.95 13.61 10.45
CA GLY A 196 8.56 12.40 9.75
C GLY A 196 8.77 11.14 10.60
N CYS A 197 8.29 10.01 10.09
CA CYS A 197 8.30 8.74 10.82
C CYS A 197 9.34 7.73 10.34
N PHE A 198 10.15 8.06 9.33
CA PHE A 198 11.27 7.19 8.96
C PHE A 198 12.32 7.24 10.07
N ALA A 199 12.69 6.06 10.57
CA ALA A 199 13.84 5.94 11.45
C ALA A 199 15.11 6.01 10.59
N GLY A 200 16.06 6.86 10.98
CA GLY A 200 17.43 6.75 10.47
C GLY A 200 18.07 5.47 11.00
N GLU A 201 18.98 4.89 10.23
CA GLU A 201 19.95 3.92 10.76
C GLU A 201 20.88 4.59 11.77
#